data_AF-A0A8I5U4W8-F1
#
_entry.id   AF-A0A8I5U4W8-F1
#
_cell.length_a   1.000
_cell.length_b   1.000
_cell.length_c   1.000
_cell.angle_alpha   90.00
_cell.angle_beta   90.00
_cell.angle_gamma   90.00
#
_symmetry.space_group_name_H-M   'P 1'
#
loop_
_entity.id
_entity.type
_entity.pdbx_description
1 polymer ?
#
loop_
_entity_poly.entity_id
_entity_poly.type
_entity_poly.pdbx_seq_one_letter_code
_entity_poly.pdbx_strand_id
1 'polypeptide(L)'
;MALDILAMAPLYQAPAINRIGPKTDPSKRPADPLKPLVLSRTKLTTIEAKRIMSVLDEAIYKVELVTLLSYAACNREDMEGMLGEDVMRAVREHEDLCQVLLENVRCLKEKERQLQEQKEAEEEGWLRDRLLSIELQKSSLSPLTQQIKDSTKNVLRLLLSNPQAARLLQMQTQGRSAEAQNFIDSLIELRGFLFEKLLTSPMEARDKAQFLQDISRQNSNNQKIIDTLEKELAERMKNRNAEVEKENFVIQELKNHLHQVLKFSENSLLRTKQEAEKQQKADFRASQARVAKIQQEILQLQSQFYNLVMENREAEQALRKVPREVGRMGQWGPWWGGVGLFHHSWRSSSVGQGRTAPATQEVAWWRGRAQEQGRPKSKPVSPGRQEGAAHRPGDRGQTGILSQHCCMPAL
;
A
#
# COMPACT_ATOMS: atom_id res chain seq x y z
N MET A 1 -44.28 31.82 0.15
CA MET A 1 -43.39 32.99 0.31
C MET A 1 -42.46 32.66 1.48
N ALA A 2 -41.31 32.10 1.15
CA ALA A 2 -40.00 32.78 1.23
C ALA A 2 -39.36 32.58 2.60
N LEU A 3 -38.61 31.49 2.74
CA LEU A 3 -37.57 31.36 3.78
C LEU A 3 -36.24 31.50 3.05
N ASP A 4 -35.63 32.66 3.22
CA ASP A 4 -34.32 33.02 2.70
C ASP A 4 -33.24 32.10 3.28
N ILE A 5 -32.56 31.41 2.38
CA ILE A 5 -31.35 30.65 2.64
C ILE A 5 -30.20 31.65 2.63
N LEU A 6 -29.73 32.05 3.82
CA LEU A 6 -28.43 32.71 3.97
C LEU A 6 -27.33 31.67 3.73
N ALA A 7 -26.86 31.61 2.48
CA ALA A 7 -25.66 30.88 2.11
C ALA A 7 -24.43 31.56 2.74
N MET A 8 -23.89 30.96 3.80
CA MET A 8 -22.54 31.26 4.28
C MET A 8 -21.53 30.60 3.36
N ALA A 9 -20.84 31.41 2.57
CA ALA A 9 -19.72 30.99 1.73
C ALA A 9 -18.53 30.54 2.62
N PRO A 10 -17.90 29.38 2.36
CA PRO A 10 -16.65 29.03 3.00
C PRO A 10 -15.52 29.79 2.31
N LEU A 11 -15.02 30.84 2.95
CA LEU A 11 -13.75 31.49 2.61
C LEU A 11 -12.58 30.62 3.08
N TYR A 12 -12.30 29.53 2.37
CA TYR A 12 -10.97 28.90 2.38
C TYR A 12 -10.79 28.11 1.09
N GLN A 13 -10.26 28.79 0.07
CA GLN A 13 -9.80 28.16 -1.16
C GLN A 13 -8.38 27.64 -0.88
N ALA A 14 -8.26 26.35 -0.56
CA ALA A 14 -6.97 25.69 -0.45
C ALA A 14 -6.25 25.74 -1.81
N PRO A 15 -4.93 26.05 -1.86
CA PRO A 15 -4.18 25.98 -3.11
C PRO A 15 -4.19 24.54 -3.61
N ALA A 16 -4.63 24.36 -4.86
CA ALA A 16 -4.62 23.07 -5.54
C ALA A 16 -3.19 22.51 -5.52
N ILE A 17 -2.96 21.47 -4.73
CA ILE A 17 -1.77 20.63 -4.82
C ILE A 17 -1.78 20.07 -6.24
N ASN A 18 -0.87 20.56 -7.07
CA ASN A 18 -0.63 20.03 -8.40
C ASN A 18 -0.51 18.51 -8.29
N ARG A 19 -1.52 17.79 -8.80
CA ARG A 19 -1.41 16.38 -9.13
C ARG A 19 -0.23 16.26 -10.09
N ILE A 20 0.91 15.79 -9.57
CA ILE A 20 2.01 15.31 -10.38
C ILE A 20 1.43 14.09 -11.11
N GLY A 21 0.97 14.32 -12.34
CA GLY A 21 0.55 13.24 -13.22
C GLY A 21 1.72 12.27 -13.38
N PRO A 22 1.48 10.96 -13.37
CA PRO A 22 2.52 10.00 -13.66
C PRO A 22 2.99 10.29 -15.09
N LYS A 23 4.22 10.79 -15.23
CA LYS A 23 4.93 10.73 -16.51
C LYS A 23 5.33 9.28 -16.75
N THR A 24 4.35 8.43 -16.99
CA THR A 24 4.54 7.18 -17.71
C THR A 24 4.77 7.57 -19.16
N ASP A 25 6.04 7.62 -19.58
CA ASP A 25 6.35 7.43 -21.00
C ASP A 25 5.74 6.07 -21.38
N PRO A 26 4.81 6.01 -22.34
CA PRO A 26 4.31 4.75 -22.85
C PRO A 26 5.44 4.12 -23.66
N SER A 27 6.29 3.33 -22.99
CA SER A 27 7.18 2.39 -23.66
C SER A 27 6.29 1.49 -24.53
N LYS A 28 6.29 1.79 -25.82
CA LYS A 28 5.64 1.04 -26.89
C LYS A 28 6.20 -0.38 -26.93
N ARG A 29 5.60 -1.28 -26.16
CA ARG A 29 5.40 -2.68 -26.54
C ARG A 29 4.10 -3.12 -25.91
N PRO A 30 3.02 -3.28 -26.68
CA PRO A 30 1.91 -4.09 -26.20
C PRO A 30 2.52 -5.45 -25.85
N ALA A 31 2.27 -5.93 -24.63
CA ALA A 31 2.51 -7.33 -24.31
C ALA A 31 1.69 -8.13 -25.32
N ASP A 32 2.40 -8.74 -26.27
CA ASP A 32 1.76 -9.49 -27.34
C ASP A 32 0.90 -10.56 -26.67
N PRO A 33 -0.43 -10.57 -26.85
CA PRO A 33 -1.29 -11.53 -26.20
C PRO A 33 -0.81 -12.92 -26.62
N LEU A 34 -0.24 -13.63 -25.66
CA LEU A 34 0.24 -14.99 -25.85
C LEU A 34 -0.96 -15.83 -26.31
N LYS A 35 -0.96 -16.19 -27.60
CA LYS A 35 -2.08 -16.90 -28.24
C LYS A 35 -2.37 -18.20 -27.49
N PRO A 36 -3.60 -18.43 -27.03
CA PRO A 36 -3.98 -19.70 -26.41
C PRO A 36 -3.71 -20.86 -27.37
N LEU A 37 -2.98 -21.87 -26.90
CA LEU A 37 -2.73 -23.10 -27.66
C LEU A 37 -3.98 -23.98 -27.62
N VAL A 38 -4.81 -23.86 -28.66
CA VAL A 38 -5.98 -24.73 -28.85
C VAL A 38 -5.52 -26.09 -29.38
N LEU A 39 -5.95 -27.16 -28.73
CA LEU A 39 -5.73 -28.53 -29.22
C LEU A 39 -6.43 -28.71 -30.57
N SER A 40 -5.68 -29.09 -31.60
CA SER A 40 -6.18 -29.13 -32.98
C SER A 40 -6.95 -30.40 -33.32
N ARG A 41 -6.90 -31.44 -32.47
CA ARG A 41 -7.41 -32.79 -32.76
C ARG A 41 -8.41 -33.27 -31.71
N THR A 42 -9.53 -33.81 -32.18
CA THR A 42 -10.62 -34.35 -31.34
C THR A 42 -10.80 -35.87 -31.49
N LYS A 43 -10.05 -36.52 -32.38
CA LYS A 43 -10.16 -37.96 -32.66
C LYS A 43 -8.79 -38.62 -32.75
N LEU A 44 -8.67 -39.82 -32.21
CA LEU A 44 -7.46 -40.64 -32.33
C LEU A 44 -7.32 -41.16 -33.76
N THR A 45 -6.26 -40.75 -34.45
CA THR A 45 -5.99 -41.14 -35.84
C THR A 45 -5.13 -42.40 -35.95
N THR A 46 -4.23 -42.63 -34.99
CA THR A 46 -3.30 -43.77 -34.99
C THR A 46 -3.94 -45.05 -34.45
N ILE A 47 -3.58 -46.20 -35.02
CA ILE A 47 -4.10 -47.51 -34.61
C ILE A 47 -3.62 -47.86 -33.20
N GLU A 48 -2.38 -47.51 -32.86
CA GLU A 48 -1.77 -47.74 -31.55
C GLU A 48 -2.54 -47.02 -30.45
N ALA A 49 -2.87 -45.74 -30.63
CA ALA A 49 -3.67 -44.99 -29.66
C ALA A 49 -5.08 -45.60 -29.48
N LYS A 50 -5.72 -46.03 -30.58
CA LYS A 50 -7.02 -46.72 -30.50
C LYS A 50 -6.91 -48.05 -29.74
N ARG A 51 -5.82 -48.81 -29.92
CA ARG A 51 -5.55 -50.04 -29.17
C ARG A 51 -5.35 -49.77 -27.68
N ILE A 52 -4.56 -48.76 -27.33
CA ILE A 52 -4.34 -48.35 -25.93
C ILE A 52 -5.68 -48.01 -25.25
N MET A 53 -6.52 -47.20 -25.91
CA MET A 53 -7.86 -46.88 -25.39
C MET A 53 -8.75 -48.12 -25.29
N SER A 54 -8.75 -48.99 -26.28
CA SER A 54 -9.53 -50.23 -26.26
C SER A 54 -9.15 -51.15 -25.10
N VAL A 55 -7.86 -51.27 -24.78
CA VAL A 55 -7.39 -52.06 -23.64
C VAL A 55 -7.87 -51.46 -22.32
N LEU A 56 -7.85 -50.13 -22.19
CA LEU A 56 -8.36 -49.45 -21.00
C LEU A 56 -9.89 -49.60 -20.88
N ASP A 57 -10.63 -49.44 -21.97
CA ASP A 57 -12.09 -49.61 -22.01
C ASP A 57 -12.49 -51.04 -21.61
N GLU A 58 -11.75 -52.04 -22.12
CA GLU A 58 -11.95 -53.44 -21.73
C GLU A 58 -11.59 -53.70 -20.27
N ALA A 59 -10.53 -53.06 -19.75
CA ALA A 59 -10.15 -53.17 -18.34
C ALA A 59 -11.21 -52.56 -17.42
N ILE A 60 -11.71 -51.35 -17.73
CA ILE A 60 -12.79 -50.70 -16.99
C ILE A 60 -14.03 -51.60 -16.97
N TYR A 61 -14.42 -52.12 -18.13
CA TYR A 61 -15.56 -53.02 -18.24
C TYR A 61 -15.41 -54.29 -17.37
N LYS A 62 -14.22 -54.91 -17.36
CA LYS A 62 -13.97 -56.08 -16.49
C LYS A 62 -14.02 -55.71 -15.01
N VAL A 63 -13.47 -54.56 -14.62
CA VAL A 63 -13.54 -54.06 -13.23
C VAL A 63 -14.99 -53.78 -12.81
N GLU A 64 -15.80 -53.18 -13.68
CA GLU A 64 -17.22 -52.93 -13.44
C GLU A 64 -18.02 -54.21 -13.16
N LEU A 65 -17.64 -55.33 -13.79
CA LEU A 65 -18.25 -56.64 -13.55
C LEU A 65 -17.73 -57.28 -12.24
N VAL A 66 -16.41 -57.24 -12.00
CA VAL A 66 -15.81 -57.85 -10.79
C VAL A 66 -16.33 -57.18 -9.51
N THR A 67 -16.50 -55.86 -9.54
CA THR A 67 -17.00 -55.08 -8.39
C THR A 67 -18.45 -55.41 -8.01
N LEU A 68 -19.18 -56.12 -8.86
CA LEU A 68 -20.56 -56.55 -8.62
C LEU A 68 -20.67 -58.01 -8.15
N LEU A 69 -19.56 -58.76 -8.07
CA LEU A 69 -19.60 -60.18 -7.73
C LEU A 69 -20.07 -60.43 -6.29
N SER A 70 -19.68 -59.56 -5.34
CA SER A 70 -20.16 -59.64 -3.96
C SER A 70 -21.68 -59.43 -3.88
N TYR A 71 -22.21 -58.44 -4.60
CA TYR A 71 -23.65 -58.22 -4.71
C TYR A 71 -24.36 -59.43 -5.35
N ALA A 72 -23.78 -60.00 -6.40
CA ALA A 72 -24.33 -61.20 -7.04
C ALA A 72 -24.34 -62.39 -6.08
N ALA A 73 -23.29 -62.58 -5.29
CA ALA A 73 -23.22 -63.65 -4.28
C ALA A 73 -24.27 -63.49 -3.18
N CYS A 74 -24.58 -62.25 -2.74
CA CYS A 74 -25.57 -61.99 -1.70
C CYS A 74 -27.03 -62.12 -2.16
N ASN A 75 -27.33 -61.92 -3.45
CA ASN A 75 -28.71 -61.88 -3.98
C ASN A 75 -29.01 -63.11 -4.86
N ARG A 76 -28.90 -64.30 -4.29
CA ARG A 76 -28.85 -65.55 -5.05
C ARG A 76 -30.08 -65.82 -5.91
N GLU A 77 -31.28 -65.70 -5.35
CA GLU A 77 -32.53 -66.12 -6.01
C GLU A 77 -32.83 -65.25 -7.24
N ASP A 78 -32.64 -63.94 -7.10
CA ASP A 78 -32.85 -62.98 -8.20
C ASP A 78 -31.76 -63.10 -9.28
N MET A 79 -30.52 -63.40 -8.87
CA MET A 79 -29.38 -63.44 -9.79
C MET A 79 -29.23 -64.78 -10.52
N GLU A 80 -29.70 -65.90 -9.96
CA GLU A 80 -29.65 -67.22 -10.60
C GLU A 80 -30.57 -67.32 -11.83
N GLY A 81 -31.74 -66.69 -11.79
CA GLY A 81 -32.59 -66.54 -12.97
C GLY A 81 -32.01 -65.62 -14.05
N MET A 82 -31.20 -64.64 -13.65
CA MET A 82 -30.67 -63.59 -14.53
C MET A 82 -29.31 -63.96 -15.17
N LEU A 83 -28.42 -64.57 -14.40
CA LEU A 83 -27.04 -64.88 -14.79
C LEU A 83 -26.86 -66.35 -15.22
N GLY A 84 -27.80 -67.22 -14.83
CA GLY A 84 -27.74 -68.65 -15.07
C GLY A 84 -26.96 -69.42 -14.00
N GLU A 85 -27.25 -70.72 -13.91
CA GLU A 85 -26.75 -71.60 -12.85
C GLU A 85 -25.21 -71.72 -12.86
N ASP A 86 -24.59 -71.85 -14.03
CA ASP A 86 -23.13 -72.02 -14.15
C ASP A 86 -22.36 -70.78 -13.69
N VAL A 87 -22.85 -69.59 -14.04
CA VAL A 87 -22.25 -68.31 -13.60
C VAL A 87 -22.40 -68.17 -12.09
N MET A 88 -23.62 -68.41 -11.57
CA MET A 88 -23.87 -68.32 -10.13
C MET A 88 -23.08 -69.36 -9.33
N ARG A 89 -22.88 -70.56 -9.86
CA ARG A 89 -22.01 -71.57 -9.25
C ARG A 89 -20.58 -71.07 -9.12
N ALA A 90 -20.01 -70.51 -10.19
CA ALA A 90 -18.67 -69.94 -10.17
C ALA A 90 -18.55 -68.72 -9.23
N VAL A 91 -19.60 -67.89 -9.15
CA VAL A 91 -19.66 -66.75 -8.19
C VAL A 91 -19.65 -67.24 -6.75
N ARG A 92 -20.39 -68.32 -6.43
CA ARG A 92 -20.39 -68.92 -5.08
C ARG A 92 -19.02 -69.46 -4.70
N GLU A 93 -18.40 -70.25 -5.57
CA GLU A 93 -17.05 -70.77 -5.34
C GLU A 93 -16.02 -69.64 -5.17
N HIS A 94 -16.19 -68.54 -5.92
CA HIS A 94 -15.36 -67.35 -5.75
C HIS A 94 -15.56 -66.69 -4.38
N GLU A 95 -16.82 -66.53 -3.95
CA GLU A 95 -17.15 -65.94 -2.64
C GLU A 95 -16.61 -66.79 -1.48
N ASP A 96 -16.73 -68.13 -1.57
CA ASP A 96 -16.18 -69.04 -0.56
C ASP A 96 -14.67 -68.85 -0.40
N LEU A 97 -13.93 -68.70 -1.50
CA LEU A 97 -12.49 -68.40 -1.47
C LEU A 97 -12.20 -67.02 -0.85
N CYS A 98 -13.00 -66.00 -1.17
CA CYS A 98 -12.89 -64.67 -0.58
C CYS A 98 -13.15 -64.70 0.93
N GLN A 99 -14.16 -65.44 1.37
CA GLN A 99 -14.49 -65.64 2.78
C GLN A 99 -13.33 -66.30 3.54
N VAL A 100 -12.73 -67.35 2.97
CA VAL A 100 -11.56 -68.03 3.55
C VAL A 100 -10.36 -67.07 3.66
N LEU A 101 -10.14 -66.22 2.65
CA LEU A 101 -9.07 -65.21 2.72
C LEU A 101 -9.33 -64.19 3.82
N LEU A 102 -10.56 -63.66 3.90
CA LEU A 102 -10.93 -62.68 4.91
C LEU A 102 -10.78 -63.24 6.33
N GLU A 103 -11.16 -64.49 6.56
CA GLU A 103 -11.00 -65.14 7.86
C GLU A 103 -9.52 -65.39 8.21
N ASN A 104 -8.71 -65.84 7.24
CA ASN A 104 -7.27 -66.00 7.43
C ASN A 104 -6.59 -64.66 7.75
N VAL A 105 -6.96 -63.58 7.06
CA VAL A 105 -6.44 -62.22 7.31
C VAL A 105 -6.89 -61.71 8.68
N ARG A 106 -8.15 -61.95 9.09
CA ARG A 106 -8.66 -61.60 10.42
C ARG A 106 -7.89 -62.33 11.51
N CYS A 107 -7.70 -63.65 11.38
CA CYS A 107 -6.92 -64.46 12.31
C CYS A 107 -5.47 -63.96 12.41
N LEU A 108 -4.84 -63.66 11.26
CA LEU A 108 -3.48 -63.10 11.23
C LEU A 108 -3.37 -61.77 11.96
N LYS A 109 -4.28 -60.81 11.69
CA LYS A 109 -4.30 -59.51 12.38
C LYS A 109 -4.46 -59.66 13.89
N GLU A 110 -5.30 -60.60 14.31
CA GLU A 110 -5.50 -60.88 15.73
C GLU A 110 -4.22 -61.44 16.37
N LYS A 111 -3.53 -62.36 15.70
CA LYS A 111 -2.24 -62.89 16.17
C LYS A 111 -1.15 -61.82 16.22
N GLU A 112 -1.12 -60.91 15.25
CA GLU A 112 -0.19 -59.76 15.23
C GLU A 112 -0.47 -58.79 16.38
N ARG A 113 -1.74 -58.50 16.66
CA ARG A 113 -2.15 -57.67 17.80
C ARG A 113 -1.73 -58.28 19.13
N GLN A 114 -2.01 -59.57 19.33
CA GLN A 114 -1.60 -60.31 20.55
C GLN A 114 -0.08 -60.29 20.74
N LEU A 115 0.70 -60.46 19.66
CA LEU A 115 2.16 -60.37 19.73
C LEU A 115 2.64 -58.95 20.07
N GLN A 116 1.92 -57.91 19.62
CA GLN A 116 2.27 -56.52 19.95
C GLN A 116 1.96 -56.18 21.42
N GLU A 117 0.89 -56.73 21.99
CA GLU A 117 0.50 -56.54 23.39
C GLU A 117 1.39 -57.35 24.37
N GLN A 118 1.90 -58.51 23.95
CA GLN A 118 2.69 -59.43 24.81
C GLN A 118 4.21 -59.25 24.72
N LYS A 119 4.70 -58.35 23.86
CA LYS A 119 6.13 -58.01 23.72
C LYS A 119 6.77 -57.44 24.99
N GLU A 120 5.98 -57.02 25.98
CA GLU A 120 6.47 -56.41 27.21
C GLU A 120 6.70 -57.41 28.36
N ALA A 121 6.32 -58.70 28.23
CA ALA A 121 6.25 -59.62 29.38
C ALA A 121 6.86 -61.04 29.23
N GLU A 122 7.29 -61.51 28.06
CA GLU A 122 7.62 -62.94 27.83
C GLU A 122 9.02 -63.25 27.26
N GLU A 123 9.46 -64.52 27.42
CA GLU A 123 10.76 -65.05 27.00
C GLU A 123 11.02 -65.00 25.48
N GLU A 124 12.28 -64.76 25.11
CA GLU A 124 12.75 -64.55 23.73
C GLU A 124 12.47 -65.73 22.78
N GLY A 125 12.39 -66.97 23.30
CA GLY A 125 12.11 -68.18 22.50
C GLY A 125 10.67 -68.27 22.01
N TRP A 126 9.69 -68.01 22.88
CA TRP A 126 8.27 -68.04 22.53
C TRP A 126 7.92 -66.96 21.50
N LEU A 127 8.52 -65.77 21.63
CA LEU A 127 8.38 -64.68 20.66
C LEU A 127 8.87 -65.08 19.27
N ARG A 128 9.99 -65.82 19.17
CA ARG A 128 10.53 -66.32 17.91
C ARG A 128 9.59 -67.34 17.26
N ASP A 129 9.08 -68.31 18.02
CA ASP A 129 8.15 -69.33 17.50
C ASP A 129 6.83 -68.72 17.04
N ARG A 130 6.30 -67.74 17.78
CA ARG A 130 5.07 -67.03 17.39
C ARG A 130 5.26 -66.20 16.13
N LEU A 131 6.41 -65.54 15.98
CA LEU A 131 6.75 -64.75 14.80
C LEU A 131 6.90 -65.65 13.56
N LEU A 132 7.56 -66.80 13.71
CA LEU A 132 7.65 -67.82 12.65
C LEU A 132 6.26 -68.36 12.23
N SER A 133 5.35 -68.57 13.18
CA SER A 133 3.98 -68.99 12.89
C SER A 133 3.19 -67.94 12.08
N ILE A 134 3.34 -66.66 12.42
CA ILE A 134 2.72 -65.55 11.68
C ILE A 134 3.31 -65.46 10.27
N GLU A 135 4.63 -65.55 10.13
CA GLU A 135 5.31 -65.52 8.83
C GLU A 135 4.87 -66.67 7.92
N LEU A 136 4.75 -67.88 8.47
CA LEU A 136 4.25 -69.04 7.76
C LEU A 136 2.80 -68.84 7.29
N GLN A 137 1.93 -68.30 8.15
CA GLN A 137 0.55 -68.00 7.76
C GLN A 137 0.45 -66.86 6.74
N LYS A 138 1.34 -65.86 6.77
CA LYS A 138 1.43 -64.85 5.70
C LYS A 138 1.81 -65.49 4.37
N SER A 139 2.77 -66.42 4.39
CA SER A 139 3.19 -67.12 3.19
C SER A 139 2.07 -67.97 2.56
N SER A 140 1.16 -68.52 3.37
CA SER A 140 0.02 -69.31 2.87
C SER A 140 -1.10 -68.46 2.24
N LEU A 141 -1.11 -67.13 2.44
CA LEU A 141 -2.04 -66.23 1.76
C LEU A 141 -1.74 -66.11 0.26
N SER A 142 -0.49 -66.29 -0.15
CA SER A 142 -0.08 -66.12 -1.55
C SER A 142 -0.76 -67.14 -2.49
N PRO A 143 -0.73 -68.46 -2.21
CA PRO A 143 -1.51 -69.44 -2.97
C PRO A 143 -3.01 -69.15 -3.01
N LEU A 144 -3.60 -68.72 -1.89
CA LEU A 144 -5.02 -68.39 -1.82
C LEU A 144 -5.38 -67.15 -2.66
N THR A 145 -4.54 -66.12 -2.62
CA THR A 145 -4.67 -64.94 -3.48
C THR A 145 -4.61 -65.32 -4.96
N GLN A 146 -3.77 -66.29 -5.32
CA GLN A 146 -3.69 -66.81 -6.68
C GLN A 146 -4.98 -67.56 -7.08
N GLN A 147 -5.52 -68.41 -6.20
CA GLN A 147 -6.80 -69.08 -6.44
C GLN A 147 -7.95 -68.09 -6.64
N ILE A 148 -8.00 -67.02 -5.84
CA ILE A 148 -8.99 -65.94 -6.00
C ILE A 148 -8.82 -65.25 -7.36
N LYS A 149 -7.59 -64.94 -7.77
CA LYS A 149 -7.35 -64.37 -9.11
C LYS A 149 -7.85 -65.28 -10.23
N ASP A 150 -7.60 -66.57 -10.12
CA ASP A 150 -7.98 -67.53 -11.15
C ASP A 150 -9.49 -67.81 -11.16
N SER A 151 -10.15 -67.80 -10.00
CA SER A 151 -11.61 -67.87 -9.90
C SER A 151 -12.27 -66.58 -10.42
N THR A 152 -11.75 -65.39 -10.13
CA THR A 152 -12.21 -64.14 -10.76
C THR A 152 -12.12 -64.21 -12.28
N LYS A 153 -11.00 -64.69 -12.82
CA LYS A 153 -10.85 -64.90 -14.28
C LYS A 153 -11.85 -65.92 -14.82
N ASN A 154 -12.19 -66.95 -14.06
CA ASN A 154 -13.15 -67.96 -14.47
C ASN A 154 -14.56 -67.38 -14.57
N VAL A 155 -15.00 -66.66 -13.52
CA VAL A 155 -16.28 -65.94 -13.51
C VAL A 155 -16.35 -64.93 -14.66
N LEU A 156 -15.29 -64.14 -14.86
CA LEU A 156 -15.22 -63.20 -15.98
C LEU A 156 -15.31 -63.90 -17.35
N ARG A 157 -14.65 -65.05 -17.54
CA ARG A 157 -14.76 -65.81 -18.79
C ARG A 157 -16.19 -66.25 -19.07
N LEU A 158 -16.91 -66.73 -18.04
CA LEU A 158 -18.32 -67.11 -18.17
C LEU A 158 -19.21 -65.91 -18.50
N LEU A 159 -19.05 -64.79 -17.78
CA LEU A 159 -19.78 -63.55 -18.04
C LEU A 159 -19.52 -62.99 -19.45
N LEU A 160 -18.26 -62.98 -19.89
CA LEU A 160 -17.90 -62.49 -21.22
C LEU A 160 -18.38 -63.42 -22.35
N SER A 161 -18.55 -64.72 -22.06
CA SER A 161 -19.14 -65.67 -23.00
C SER A 161 -20.67 -65.50 -23.10
N ASN A 162 -21.32 -64.89 -22.11
CA ASN A 162 -22.73 -64.54 -22.11
C ASN A 162 -22.95 -63.02 -21.94
N PRO A 163 -22.89 -62.24 -23.03
CA PRO A 163 -22.98 -60.78 -22.97
C PRO A 163 -24.33 -60.25 -22.47
N GLN A 164 -25.40 -61.06 -22.52
CA GLN A 164 -26.70 -60.66 -21.96
C GLN A 164 -26.64 -60.69 -20.43
N ALA A 165 -26.15 -61.78 -19.83
CA ALA A 165 -25.94 -61.87 -18.39
C ALA A 165 -25.00 -60.76 -17.87
N ALA A 166 -23.92 -60.48 -18.59
CA ALA A 166 -22.98 -59.42 -18.21
C ALA A 166 -23.63 -58.01 -18.23
N ARG A 167 -24.48 -57.71 -19.23
CA ARG A 167 -25.21 -56.43 -19.28
C ARG A 167 -26.22 -56.31 -18.14
N LEU A 168 -26.95 -57.38 -17.86
CA LEU A 168 -27.92 -57.42 -16.77
C LEU A 168 -27.24 -57.22 -15.42
N LEU A 169 -26.07 -57.85 -15.21
CA LEU A 169 -25.24 -57.59 -14.03
C LEU A 169 -24.82 -56.11 -13.96
N GLN A 170 -24.32 -55.55 -15.06
CA GLN A 170 -23.83 -54.16 -15.12
C GLN A 170 -24.89 -53.12 -14.74
N MET A 171 -26.18 -53.40 -14.99
CA MET A 171 -27.30 -52.52 -14.59
C MET A 171 -27.50 -52.44 -13.08
N GLN A 172 -26.93 -53.37 -12.30
CA GLN A 172 -27.05 -53.41 -10.84
C GLN A 172 -26.02 -52.51 -10.14
N THR A 173 -25.81 -51.29 -10.64
CA THR A 173 -24.78 -50.37 -10.15
C THR A 173 -24.94 -50.01 -8.67
N GLN A 174 -26.17 -50.04 -8.15
CA GLN A 174 -26.49 -49.78 -6.74
C GLN A 174 -25.93 -50.86 -5.79
N GLY A 175 -25.62 -52.04 -6.31
CA GLY A 175 -25.01 -53.12 -5.54
C GLY A 175 -23.52 -52.92 -5.23
N ARG A 176 -22.88 -51.89 -5.80
CA ARG A 176 -21.44 -51.64 -5.58
C ARG A 176 -21.18 -50.93 -4.25
N SER A 177 -20.02 -51.22 -3.66
CA SER A 177 -19.52 -50.41 -2.53
C SER A 177 -19.09 -49.02 -3.02
N ALA A 178 -19.07 -48.05 -2.11
CA ALA A 178 -18.64 -46.68 -2.42
C ALA A 178 -17.17 -46.64 -2.88
N GLU A 179 -16.31 -47.45 -2.27
CA GLU A 179 -14.89 -47.56 -2.63
C GLU A 179 -14.71 -48.12 -4.03
N ALA A 180 -15.50 -49.13 -4.40
CA ALA A 180 -15.49 -49.70 -5.73
C ALA A 180 -15.96 -48.70 -6.80
N GLN A 181 -17.01 -47.92 -6.49
CA GLN A 181 -17.49 -46.88 -7.40
C GLN A 181 -16.45 -45.76 -7.58
N ASN A 182 -15.84 -45.27 -6.50
CA ASN A 182 -14.77 -44.27 -6.56
C ASN A 182 -13.57 -44.74 -7.41
N PHE A 183 -13.23 -46.03 -7.32
CA PHE A 183 -12.18 -46.62 -8.14
C PHE A 183 -12.54 -46.63 -9.63
N ILE A 184 -13.78 -46.98 -9.98
CA ILE A 184 -14.28 -46.93 -11.37
C ILE A 184 -14.26 -45.47 -11.89
N ASP A 185 -14.75 -44.52 -11.09
CA ASP A 185 -14.76 -43.11 -11.47
C ASP A 185 -13.34 -42.59 -11.73
N SER A 186 -12.37 -43.00 -10.91
CA SER A 186 -10.94 -42.69 -11.11
C SER A 186 -10.38 -43.29 -12.40
N LEU A 187 -10.81 -44.51 -12.78
CA LEU A 187 -10.43 -45.11 -14.06
C LEU A 187 -11.05 -44.39 -15.27
N ILE A 188 -12.29 -43.90 -15.13
CA ILE A 188 -12.96 -43.09 -16.15
C ILE A 188 -12.25 -41.73 -16.31
N GLU A 189 -11.81 -41.12 -15.21
CA GLU A 189 -11.00 -39.90 -15.25
C GLU A 189 -9.65 -40.16 -15.94
N LEU A 190 -8.96 -41.25 -15.57
CA LEU A 190 -7.72 -41.68 -16.21
C LEU A 190 -7.91 -41.91 -17.71
N ARG A 191 -9.04 -42.49 -18.12
CA ARG A 191 -9.41 -42.65 -19.52
C ARG A 191 -9.50 -41.31 -20.24
N GLY A 192 -10.15 -40.31 -19.63
CA GLY A 192 -10.21 -38.95 -20.16
C GLY A 192 -8.83 -38.33 -20.33
N PHE A 193 -7.99 -38.41 -19.29
CA PHE A 193 -6.62 -37.91 -19.32
C PHE A 193 -5.78 -38.59 -20.41
N LEU A 194 -5.83 -39.91 -20.49
CA LEU A 194 -5.08 -40.69 -21.47
C LEU A 194 -5.52 -40.34 -22.91
N PHE A 195 -6.81 -40.14 -23.12
CA PHE A 195 -7.35 -39.70 -24.41
C PHE A 195 -6.76 -38.35 -24.85
N GLU A 196 -6.73 -37.36 -23.95
CA GLU A 196 -6.11 -36.06 -24.23
C GLU A 196 -4.61 -36.18 -24.51
N LYS A 197 -3.90 -37.03 -23.76
CA LYS A 197 -2.46 -37.28 -24.00
C LYS A 197 -2.21 -37.92 -25.35
N LEU A 198 -3.03 -38.88 -25.75
CA LEU A 198 -2.93 -39.55 -27.05
C LEU A 198 -3.34 -38.65 -28.22
N LEU A 199 -4.17 -37.63 -27.99
CA LEU A 199 -4.49 -36.60 -28.98
C LEU A 199 -3.37 -35.58 -29.17
N THR A 200 -2.53 -35.40 -28.16
CA THR A 200 -1.48 -34.37 -28.16
C THR A 200 -0.30 -34.80 -29.02
N SER A 201 0.00 -34.04 -30.06
CA SER A 201 1.20 -34.26 -30.88
C SER A 201 2.49 -33.95 -30.09
N PRO A 202 3.61 -34.66 -30.33
CA PRO A 202 4.90 -34.30 -29.76
C PRO A 202 5.30 -32.82 -30.01
N MET A 203 4.88 -32.26 -31.14
CA MET A 203 5.09 -30.84 -31.43
C MET A 203 4.22 -29.94 -30.53
N GLU A 204 2.92 -30.23 -30.44
CA GLU A 204 1.99 -29.48 -29.57
C GLU A 204 2.43 -29.53 -28.09
N ALA A 205 2.99 -30.65 -27.64
CA ALA A 205 3.54 -30.77 -26.29
C ALA A 205 4.76 -29.85 -26.08
N ARG A 206 5.66 -29.76 -27.07
CA ARG A 206 6.81 -28.85 -27.03
C ARG A 206 6.38 -27.39 -27.08
N ASP A 207 5.42 -27.06 -27.95
CA ASP A 207 4.88 -25.70 -28.08
C ASP A 207 4.24 -25.25 -26.76
N LYS A 208 3.46 -26.12 -26.10
CA LYS A 208 2.89 -25.87 -24.76
C LYS A 208 3.98 -25.68 -23.71
N ALA A 209 5.02 -26.50 -23.72
CA ALA A 209 6.12 -26.37 -22.77
C ALA A 209 6.89 -25.04 -22.96
N GLN A 210 7.16 -24.67 -24.21
CA GLN A 210 7.82 -23.40 -24.55
C GLN A 210 6.96 -22.20 -24.12
N PHE A 211 5.67 -22.25 -24.41
CA PHE A 211 4.71 -21.22 -24.01
C PHE A 211 4.67 -21.00 -22.50
N LEU A 212 4.62 -22.08 -21.71
CA LEU A 212 4.67 -22.01 -20.25
C LEU A 212 6.01 -21.45 -19.74
N GLN A 213 7.12 -21.79 -20.39
CA GLN A 213 8.43 -21.25 -20.06
C GLN A 213 8.50 -19.74 -20.33
N ASP A 214 7.94 -19.29 -21.45
CA ASP A 214 7.90 -17.88 -21.82
C ASP A 214 7.05 -17.06 -20.85
N ILE A 215 5.87 -17.56 -20.45
CA ILE A 215 5.04 -16.97 -19.39
C ILE A 215 5.83 -16.88 -18.07
N SER A 216 6.50 -17.97 -17.69
CA SER A 216 7.26 -18.01 -16.43
C SER A 216 8.38 -16.98 -16.43
N ARG A 217 9.08 -16.82 -17.56
CA ARG A 217 10.11 -15.80 -17.74
C ARG A 217 9.55 -14.39 -17.69
N GLN A 218 8.41 -14.14 -18.36
CA GLN A 218 7.73 -12.85 -18.33
C GLN A 218 7.29 -12.50 -16.90
N ASN A 219 6.69 -13.45 -16.18
CA ASN A 219 6.27 -13.26 -14.79
C ASN A 219 7.46 -12.97 -13.88
N SER A 220 8.57 -13.68 -14.03
CA SER A 220 9.80 -13.38 -13.26
C SER A 220 10.34 -11.97 -13.53
N ASN A 221 10.31 -11.52 -14.79
CA ASN A 221 10.72 -10.15 -15.13
C ASN A 221 9.77 -9.10 -14.56
N ASN A 222 8.46 -9.34 -14.66
CA ASN A 222 7.44 -8.45 -14.10
C ASN A 222 7.61 -8.34 -12.57
N GLN A 223 7.88 -9.44 -11.88
CA GLN A 223 8.13 -9.43 -10.44
C GLN A 223 9.33 -8.55 -10.08
N LYS A 224 10.45 -8.67 -10.81
CA LYS A 224 11.64 -7.81 -10.57
C LYS A 224 11.33 -6.32 -10.76
N ILE A 225 10.49 -5.98 -11.73
CA ILE A 225 10.06 -4.59 -11.97
C ILE A 225 9.19 -4.11 -10.80
N ILE A 226 8.24 -4.93 -10.35
CA ILE A 226 7.40 -4.64 -9.18
C ILE A 226 8.27 -4.41 -7.94
N ASP A 227 9.20 -5.32 -7.64
CA ASP A 227 10.09 -5.21 -6.48
C ASP A 227 10.93 -3.91 -6.53
N THR A 228 11.40 -3.53 -7.72
CA THR A 228 12.16 -2.28 -7.91
C THR A 228 11.29 -1.06 -7.66
N LEU A 229 10.06 -1.04 -8.19
CA LEU A 229 9.11 0.07 -8.00
C LEU A 229 8.66 0.20 -6.55
N GLU A 230 8.43 -0.92 -5.86
CA GLU A 230 8.10 -0.94 -4.43
C GLU A 230 9.24 -0.37 -3.59
N LYS A 231 10.49 -0.73 -3.92
CA LYS A 231 11.66 -0.15 -3.26
C LYS A 231 11.78 1.35 -3.49
N GLU A 232 11.63 1.81 -4.74
CA GLU A 232 11.63 3.25 -5.04
C GLU A 232 10.52 4.01 -4.31
N LEU A 233 9.33 3.42 -4.23
CA LEU A 233 8.21 4.00 -3.51
C LEU A 233 8.51 4.11 -2.01
N ALA A 234 9.07 3.07 -1.40
CA ALA A 234 9.46 3.08 0.00
C ALA A 234 10.53 4.15 0.29
N GLU A 235 11.54 4.27 -0.58
CA GLU A 235 12.57 5.31 -0.46
C GLU A 235 11.99 6.72 -0.60
N ARG A 236 11.10 6.96 -1.59
CA ARG A 236 10.43 8.26 -1.74
C ARG A 236 9.54 8.60 -0.56
N MET A 237 8.80 7.64 -0.02
CA MET A 237 7.98 7.82 1.18
C MET A 237 8.83 8.18 2.40
N LYS A 238 9.95 7.49 2.60
CA LYS A 238 10.89 7.79 3.68
C LYS A 238 11.45 9.22 3.56
N ASN A 239 11.86 9.62 2.36
CA ASN A 239 12.39 10.96 2.12
C ASN A 239 11.33 12.03 2.39
N ARG A 240 10.09 11.83 1.92
CA ARG A 240 8.97 12.74 2.18
C ARG A 240 8.67 12.87 3.67
N ASN A 241 8.65 11.76 4.41
CA ASN A 241 8.43 11.79 5.85
C ASN A 241 9.54 12.57 6.58
N ALA A 242 10.81 12.37 6.19
CA ALA A 242 11.92 13.11 6.76
C ALA A 242 11.87 14.62 6.45
N GLU A 243 11.34 15.01 5.29
CA GLU A 243 11.10 16.42 4.95
C GLU A 243 9.97 17.02 5.80
N VAL A 244 8.85 16.31 5.95
CA VAL A 244 7.75 16.71 6.84
C VAL A 244 8.21 16.86 8.30
N GLU A 245 9.07 15.97 8.79
CA GLU A 245 9.66 16.09 10.13
C GLU A 245 10.51 17.36 10.29
N LYS A 246 11.31 17.71 9.28
CA LYS A 246 12.10 18.95 9.27
C LYS A 246 11.20 20.19 9.26
N GLU A 247 10.18 20.20 8.41
CA GLU A 247 9.22 21.32 8.36
C GLU A 247 8.47 21.46 9.67
N ASN A 248 8.05 20.36 10.30
CA ASN A 248 7.42 20.37 11.62
C ASN A 248 8.33 20.96 12.71
N PHE A 249 9.63 20.64 12.67
CA PHE A 249 10.61 21.23 13.58
C PHE A 249 10.70 22.75 13.40
N VAL A 250 10.78 23.24 12.15
CA VAL A 250 10.81 24.68 11.85
C VAL A 250 9.52 25.36 12.32
N ILE A 251 8.36 24.74 12.08
CA ILE A 251 7.07 25.26 12.57
C ILE A 251 7.08 25.39 14.10
N GLN A 252 7.62 24.41 14.82
CA GLN A 252 7.71 24.46 16.27
C GLN A 252 8.65 25.57 16.76
N GLU A 253 9.79 25.75 16.10
CA GLU A 253 10.73 26.83 16.40
C GLU A 253 10.10 28.21 16.17
N LEU A 254 9.43 28.41 15.02
CA LEU A 254 8.73 29.66 14.71
C LEU A 254 7.58 29.95 15.69
N LYS A 255 6.82 28.92 16.10
CA LYS A 255 5.80 29.05 17.15
C LYS A 255 6.41 29.54 18.47
N ASN A 256 7.56 29.00 18.86
CA ASN A 256 8.27 29.42 20.06
C ASN A 256 8.75 30.87 19.97
N HIS A 257 9.35 31.26 18.84
CA HIS A 257 9.79 32.65 18.61
C HIS A 257 8.60 33.62 18.65
N LEU A 258 7.49 33.27 18.00
CA LEU A 258 6.28 34.11 18.02
C LEU A 258 5.75 34.29 19.45
N HIS A 259 5.71 33.20 20.24
CA HIS A 259 5.29 33.28 21.64
C HIS A 259 6.22 34.16 22.48
N GLN A 260 7.54 34.10 22.26
CA GLN A 260 8.51 34.96 22.94
C GLN A 260 8.33 36.44 22.57
N VAL A 261 8.14 36.75 21.28
CA VAL A 261 7.88 38.12 20.81
C VAL A 261 6.60 38.66 21.40
N LEU A 262 5.53 37.86 21.42
CA LEU A 262 4.25 38.25 22.03
C LEU A 262 4.46 38.61 23.50
N LYS A 263 5.07 37.72 24.29
CA LYS A 263 5.37 37.96 25.71
C LYS A 263 6.26 39.19 25.93
N PHE A 264 7.26 39.41 25.08
CA PHE A 264 8.11 40.61 25.17
C PHE A 264 7.31 41.89 24.88
N SER A 265 6.47 41.86 23.85
CA SER A 265 5.63 43.01 23.47
C SER A 265 4.60 43.37 24.54
N GLU A 266 3.94 42.38 25.15
CA GLU A 266 3.00 42.58 26.26
C GLU A 266 3.69 43.23 27.46
N ASN A 267 4.87 42.72 27.84
CA ASN A 267 5.65 43.29 28.94
C ASN A 267 6.13 44.72 28.64
N SER A 268 6.56 44.99 27.40
CA SER A 268 6.98 46.32 26.97
C SER A 268 5.82 47.32 26.97
N LEU A 269 4.65 46.90 26.49
CA LEU A 269 3.43 47.70 26.52
C LEU A 269 2.98 47.99 27.96
N LEU A 270 2.98 46.99 28.84
CA LEU A 270 2.66 47.17 30.26
C LEU A 270 3.60 48.18 30.94
N ARG A 271 4.92 48.08 30.70
CA ARG A 271 5.90 49.04 31.24
C ARG A 271 5.65 50.44 30.70
N THR A 272 5.46 50.57 29.39
CA THR A 272 5.22 51.87 28.74
C THR A 272 3.95 52.52 29.28
N LYS A 273 2.88 51.74 29.45
CA LYS A 273 1.62 52.22 30.05
C LYS A 273 1.83 52.71 31.48
N GLN A 274 2.53 51.94 32.32
CA GLN A 274 2.82 52.34 33.70
C GLN A 274 3.68 53.60 33.77
N GLU A 275 4.67 53.74 32.89
CA GLU A 275 5.53 54.91 32.82
C GLU A 275 4.74 56.16 32.38
N ALA A 276 3.89 56.02 31.37
CA ALA A 276 3.00 57.09 30.91
C ALA A 276 2.01 57.51 32.01
N GLU A 277 1.43 56.57 32.77
CA GLU A 277 0.55 56.88 33.90
C GLU A 277 1.28 57.63 35.03
N LYS A 278 2.52 57.26 35.33
CA LYS A 278 3.35 57.98 36.32
C LYS A 278 3.66 59.39 35.84
N GLN A 279 4.06 59.55 34.59
CA GLN A 279 4.36 60.85 33.99
C GLN A 279 3.11 61.75 33.99
N GLN A 280 1.96 61.22 33.59
CA GLN A 280 0.68 61.94 33.62
C GLN A 280 0.35 62.43 35.04
N LYS A 281 0.53 61.59 36.07
CA LYS A 281 0.31 61.98 37.48
C LYS A 281 1.26 63.09 37.92
N ALA A 282 2.54 63.02 37.50
CA ALA A 282 3.53 64.05 37.80
C ALA A 282 3.17 65.38 37.12
N ASP A 283 2.82 65.35 35.84
CA ASP A 283 2.42 66.53 35.07
C ASP A 283 1.15 67.17 35.61
N PHE A 284 0.16 66.34 36.00
CA PHE A 284 -1.06 66.83 36.64
C PHE A 284 -0.74 67.59 37.94
N ARG A 285 0.09 67.04 38.83
CA ARG A 285 0.52 67.71 40.06
C ARG A 285 1.29 69.00 39.78
N ALA A 286 2.21 68.98 38.82
CA ALA A 286 2.97 70.17 38.42
C ALA A 286 2.04 71.26 37.87
N SER A 287 1.03 70.88 37.07
CA SER A 287 0.02 71.81 36.55
C SER A 287 -0.83 72.40 37.68
N GLN A 288 -1.27 71.58 38.64
CA GLN A 288 -2.05 72.03 39.80
C GLN A 288 -1.24 73.02 40.66
N ALA A 289 0.05 72.75 40.88
CA ALA A 289 0.94 73.66 41.60
C ALA A 289 1.09 75.01 40.87
N ARG A 290 1.22 75.01 39.54
CA ARG A 290 1.26 76.25 38.74
C ARG A 290 -0.04 77.03 38.84
N VAL A 291 -1.19 76.37 38.73
CA VAL A 291 -2.51 77.01 38.88
C VAL A 291 -2.63 77.66 40.26
N ALA A 292 -2.27 76.95 41.33
CA ALA A 292 -2.29 77.49 42.69
C ALA A 292 -1.38 78.72 42.84
N LYS A 293 -0.18 78.68 42.26
CA LYS A 293 0.75 79.82 42.25
C LYS A 293 0.16 81.04 41.53
N ILE A 294 -0.38 80.85 40.33
CA ILE A 294 -1.00 81.94 39.55
C ILE A 294 -2.21 82.51 40.31
N GLN A 295 -3.04 81.67 40.92
CA GLN A 295 -4.15 82.13 41.75
C GLN A 295 -3.66 83.00 42.93
N GLN A 296 -2.56 82.60 43.58
CA GLN A 296 -1.96 83.40 44.65
C GLN A 296 -1.41 84.74 44.13
N GLU A 297 -0.71 84.75 42.99
CA GLU A 297 -0.21 85.97 42.34
C GLU A 297 -1.36 86.92 41.95
N ILE A 298 -2.47 86.39 41.43
CA ILE A 298 -3.67 87.19 41.12
C ILE A 298 -4.21 87.87 42.39
N LEU A 299 -4.36 87.13 43.49
CA LEU A 299 -4.85 87.70 44.74
C LEU A 299 -3.92 88.79 45.29
N GLN A 300 -2.60 88.59 45.17
CA GLN A 300 -1.60 89.59 45.56
C GLN A 300 -1.65 90.84 44.67
N LEU A 301 -1.77 90.68 43.36
CA LEU A 301 -1.88 91.81 42.44
C LEU A 301 -3.18 92.58 42.66
N GLN A 302 -4.28 91.88 42.95
CA GLN A 302 -5.54 92.52 43.33
C GLN A 302 -5.36 93.36 44.59
N SER A 303 -4.71 92.84 45.64
CA SER A 303 -4.47 93.62 46.86
C SER A 303 -3.54 94.81 46.63
N GLN A 304 -2.47 94.65 45.86
CA GLN A 304 -1.58 95.75 45.45
C GLN A 304 -2.32 96.82 44.67
N PHE A 305 -3.17 96.42 43.72
CA PHE A 305 -4.00 97.35 42.95
C PHE A 305 -4.97 98.12 43.86
N TYR A 306 -5.66 97.43 44.78
CA TYR A 306 -6.53 98.10 45.75
C TYR A 306 -5.76 99.11 46.61
N ASN A 307 -4.56 98.76 47.08
CA ASN A 307 -3.72 99.67 47.85
C ASN A 307 -3.32 100.91 47.04
N LEU A 308 -2.82 100.74 45.81
CA LEU A 308 -2.47 101.86 44.94
C LEU A 308 -3.67 102.76 44.61
N VAL A 309 -4.86 102.17 44.41
CA VAL A 309 -6.09 102.94 44.21
C VAL A 309 -6.43 103.77 45.45
N MET A 310 -6.22 103.22 46.66
CA MET A 310 -6.43 103.95 47.91
C MET A 310 -5.39 105.06 48.12
N GLU A 311 -4.10 104.77 47.94
CA GLU A 311 -3.01 105.77 48.01
C GLU A 311 -3.22 106.91 47.01
N ASN A 312 -3.63 106.61 45.77
CA ASN A 312 -3.90 107.63 44.77
C ASN A 312 -5.13 108.47 45.13
N ARG A 313 -6.20 107.85 45.67
CA ARG A 313 -7.34 108.62 46.21
C ARG A 313 -6.91 109.58 47.32
N GLU A 314 -6.02 109.14 48.21
CA GLU A 314 -5.47 110.00 49.28
C GLU A 314 -4.60 111.14 48.71
N ALA A 315 -3.72 110.84 47.75
CA ALA A 315 -2.88 111.83 47.08
C ALA A 315 -3.69 112.85 46.28
N GLU A 316 -4.72 112.42 45.56
CA GLU A 316 -5.63 113.31 44.84
C GLU A 316 -6.39 114.22 45.81
N GLN A 317 -6.87 113.68 46.94
CA GLN A 317 -7.48 114.47 48.02
C GLN A 317 -6.50 115.49 48.62
N ALA A 318 -5.19 115.19 48.66
CA ALA A 318 -4.16 116.12 49.11
C ALA A 318 -3.90 117.23 48.08
N LEU A 319 -3.86 116.92 46.78
CA LEU A 319 -3.62 117.90 45.71
C LEU A 319 -4.78 118.88 45.52
N ARG A 320 -6.03 118.46 45.77
CA ARG A 320 -7.19 119.36 45.76
C ARG A 320 -7.13 120.46 46.84
N LYS A 321 -6.09 120.46 47.70
CA LYS A 321 -5.86 121.47 48.74
C LYS A 321 -4.84 122.57 48.36
N VAL A 322 -4.29 122.66 47.13
CA VAL A 322 -3.24 123.67 46.73
C VAL A 322 -3.46 124.33 45.31
N PRO A 323 -3.27 125.66 45.07
CA PRO A 323 -3.54 126.35 43.77
C PRO A 323 -2.32 126.62 42.84
N ARG A 324 -2.50 126.80 41.51
CA ARG A 324 -1.45 126.88 40.44
C ARG A 324 -1.32 128.26 39.71
N GLU A 325 -0.11 128.59 39.22
CA GLU A 325 0.24 129.82 38.44
C GLU A 325 1.06 129.51 37.15
N VAL A 326 1.14 130.45 36.17
CA VAL A 326 1.57 130.26 34.76
C VAL A 326 2.90 130.98 34.38
N GLY A 327 3.83 130.30 33.68
CA GLY A 327 4.64 130.88 32.54
C GLY A 327 6.20 130.84 32.50
N ARG A 328 6.76 130.47 31.30
CA ARG A 328 8.12 130.67 30.64
C ARG A 328 9.05 129.44 30.47
N MET A 329 9.38 128.97 29.23
CA MET A 329 10.48 129.31 28.25
C MET A 329 11.92 129.01 28.76
N GLY A 330 12.91 128.38 28.09
CA GLY A 330 13.18 127.81 26.73
C GLY A 330 14.52 126.98 26.74
N GLN A 331 14.71 125.94 25.92
CA GLN A 331 15.52 125.80 24.66
C GLN A 331 17.06 125.55 24.79
N TRP A 332 17.58 124.43 24.22
CA TRP A 332 18.82 124.19 23.40
C TRP A 332 18.92 122.68 23.00
N GLY A 333 19.26 122.33 21.74
CA GLY A 333 19.51 120.95 21.20
C GLY A 333 21.01 120.71 20.89
N PRO A 334 21.44 119.96 19.83
CA PRO A 334 21.08 118.62 19.29
C PRO A 334 22.33 117.67 19.15
N TRP A 335 22.17 116.39 18.73
CA TRP A 335 23.11 115.55 17.92
C TRP A 335 22.46 114.20 17.54
N TRP A 336 22.86 113.62 16.40
CA TRP A 336 22.25 112.45 15.71
C TRP A 336 22.93 111.11 16.01
N GLY A 337 22.19 110.01 15.77
CA GLY A 337 22.66 108.64 15.52
C GLY A 337 21.66 107.62 16.08
N GLY A 338 21.12 106.62 15.40
CA GLY A 338 21.32 106.01 14.09
C GLY A 338 20.85 104.55 14.22
N VAL A 339 20.14 104.01 13.20
CA VAL A 339 19.77 102.59 12.99
C VAL A 339 18.64 102.04 13.89
N GLY A 340 17.52 101.47 13.40
CA GLY A 340 17.12 101.08 12.06
C GLY A 340 15.61 100.81 11.95
N LEU A 341 15.16 100.71 10.69
CA LEU A 341 13.79 100.48 10.22
C LEU A 341 13.19 99.15 10.73
N PHE A 342 11.86 99.10 10.94
CA PHE A 342 10.93 98.38 10.06
C PHE A 342 9.47 98.62 10.48
N HIS A 343 8.70 99.20 9.56
CA HIS A 343 7.24 99.11 9.52
C HIS A 343 6.85 97.67 9.15
N HIS A 344 5.79 97.12 9.72
CA HIS A 344 4.59 96.67 8.99
C HIS A 344 3.65 95.80 9.84
N SER A 345 2.37 96.17 9.75
CA SER A 345 1.22 95.31 9.47
C SER A 345 0.99 94.06 10.33
N TRP A 346 -0.09 94.13 11.11
CA TRP A 346 -0.80 92.95 11.63
C TRP A 346 -1.50 92.21 10.49
N ARG A 347 -0.88 91.14 9.96
CA ARG A 347 -1.54 89.96 9.39
C ARG A 347 -0.56 88.79 9.25
N SER A 348 -0.91 87.62 9.80
CA SER A 348 -0.61 86.24 9.34
C SER A 348 -1.29 85.27 10.32
N SER A 349 -2.19 84.37 9.93
CA SER A 349 -2.01 83.15 9.11
C SER A 349 -0.94 82.18 9.63
N SER A 350 -1.44 80.98 9.93
CA SER A 350 -0.77 79.69 10.13
C SER A 350 0.45 79.40 9.23
N VAL A 351 1.43 78.66 9.76
CA VAL A 351 2.04 77.41 9.21
C VAL A 351 3.24 77.02 10.09
N GLY A 352 3.37 75.72 10.38
CA GLY A 352 4.38 75.17 11.29
C GLY A 352 5.75 74.83 10.68
N GLN A 353 6.68 74.52 11.58
CA GLN A 353 7.80 73.58 11.46
C GLN A 353 7.97 73.00 12.89
N GLY A 354 8.07 71.69 13.12
CA GLY A 354 8.71 70.69 12.28
C GLY A 354 10.18 70.51 12.68
N ARG A 355 10.42 69.96 13.87
CA ARG A 355 11.60 69.13 14.23
C ARG A 355 11.13 68.16 15.31
N THR A 356 11.27 66.85 15.25
CA THR A 356 11.76 65.92 14.23
C THR A 356 11.19 64.57 14.65
N ALA A 357 10.41 63.92 13.79
CA ALA A 357 10.26 62.47 13.84
C ALA A 357 11.63 61.83 13.53
N PRO A 358 11.99 60.68 14.09
CA PRO A 358 12.90 59.77 13.42
C PRO A 358 12.05 58.89 12.50
N ALA A 359 11.92 59.28 11.24
CA ALA A 359 11.53 58.37 10.18
C ALA A 359 12.25 58.77 8.90
N THR A 360 13.45 58.23 8.70
CA THR A 360 13.91 57.70 7.41
C THR A 360 15.15 56.83 7.66
N GLN A 361 14.94 55.52 7.70
CA GLN A 361 15.74 54.58 6.91
C GLN A 361 15.03 53.22 6.90
N GLU A 362 14.02 53.08 6.05
CA GLU A 362 13.91 51.87 5.25
C GLU A 362 14.43 52.24 3.86
N VAL A 363 15.68 51.89 3.56
CA VAL A 363 16.10 51.27 2.29
C VAL A 363 17.43 50.54 2.55
N ALA A 364 17.40 49.24 2.29
CA ALA A 364 18.53 48.36 1.97
C ALA A 364 19.62 48.11 3.04
N TRP A 365 19.34 47.14 3.91
CA TRP A 365 20.37 46.18 4.34
C TRP A 365 19.85 44.77 4.16
N TRP A 366 20.00 44.23 2.94
CA TRP A 366 20.28 42.83 2.65
C TRP A 366 20.75 42.71 1.20
N ARG A 367 22.07 42.80 0.98
CA ARG A 367 22.74 42.06 -0.10
C ARG A 367 24.24 41.89 0.21
N GLY A 368 24.63 40.64 0.43
CA GLY A 368 25.91 40.11 -0.03
C GLY A 368 27.13 40.29 0.88
N ARG A 369 27.36 39.32 1.78
CA ARG A 369 28.69 38.69 1.85
C ARG A 369 28.54 37.23 2.25
N ALA A 370 28.36 36.39 1.24
CA ALA A 370 28.77 35.00 1.31
C ALA A 370 30.24 34.97 0.89
N GLN A 371 31.15 34.61 1.80
CA GLN A 371 32.39 33.96 1.43
C GLN A 371 32.91 33.08 2.58
N GLU A 372 32.96 31.78 2.27
CA GLU A 372 33.86 30.72 2.75
C GLU A 372 33.89 30.35 4.24
N GLN A 373 33.36 29.15 4.55
CA GLN A 373 34.17 27.93 4.74
C GLN A 373 33.29 26.67 4.68
N GLY A 374 33.72 25.64 3.93
CA GLY A 374 33.19 24.26 4.05
C GLY A 374 32.70 23.59 2.76
N ARG A 375 33.62 23.12 1.91
CA ARG A 375 33.36 22.13 0.85
C ARG A 375 32.80 20.81 1.43
N PRO A 376 32.00 20.06 0.64
CA PRO A 376 32.56 18.84 0.07
C PRO A 376 32.35 18.74 -1.45
N LYS A 377 33.31 18.08 -2.10
CA LYS A 377 33.44 17.88 -3.55
C LYS A 377 32.29 17.05 -4.13
N SER A 378 31.64 17.54 -5.19
CA SER A 378 31.00 16.70 -6.21
C SER A 378 31.89 16.65 -7.46
N LYS A 379 32.09 15.44 -7.98
CA LYS A 379 32.76 15.16 -9.26
C LYS A 379 31.75 15.34 -10.41
N PRO A 380 32.14 15.85 -11.59
CA PRO A 380 31.29 15.89 -12.76
C PRO A 380 31.40 14.60 -13.59
N VAL A 381 30.30 14.23 -14.24
CA VAL A 381 30.23 13.20 -15.28
C VAL A 381 30.46 13.86 -16.65
N SER A 382 31.52 13.39 -17.31
CA SER A 382 31.78 13.11 -18.75
C SER A 382 31.44 14.11 -19.85
N PRO A 383 32.30 14.15 -20.90
CA PRO A 383 31.89 13.54 -22.17
C PRO A 383 32.98 12.66 -22.80
N GLY A 384 32.56 11.71 -23.66
CA GLY A 384 33.35 10.52 -24.03
C GLY A 384 34.08 10.51 -25.36
N ARG A 385 34.63 9.33 -25.67
CA ARG A 385 34.92 8.69 -26.98
C ARG A 385 35.61 7.35 -26.66
N GLN A 386 35.02 6.20 -27.04
CA GLN A 386 35.25 5.41 -28.26
C GLN A 386 36.60 4.65 -28.31
N GLU A 387 36.44 3.34 -28.55
CA GLU A 387 37.30 2.38 -29.27
C GLU A 387 38.20 1.38 -28.51
N GLY A 388 38.12 0.13 -28.98
CA GLY A 388 39.08 -0.98 -28.81
C GLY A 388 38.67 -2.02 -27.75
N ALA A 389 37.91 -3.08 -28.05
CA ALA A 389 38.20 -4.30 -28.84
C ALA A 389 38.85 -5.45 -28.01
N ALA A 390 38.47 -6.68 -28.39
CA ALA A 390 38.91 -8.01 -27.91
C ALA A 390 38.34 -8.49 -26.55
N HIS A 391 37.90 -9.73 -26.33
CA HIS A 391 37.73 -10.94 -27.14
C HIS A 391 36.80 -11.90 -26.35
N ARG A 392 35.86 -12.58 -27.03
CA ARG A 392 35.35 -13.91 -26.62
C ARG A 392 35.61 -14.87 -27.78
N PRO A 393 36.11 -16.10 -27.54
CA PRO A 393 35.87 -17.23 -28.41
C PRO A 393 34.54 -17.89 -27.99
N GLY A 394 33.79 -18.59 -28.82
CA GLY A 394 34.00 -19.04 -30.18
C GLY A 394 32.85 -20.03 -30.42
N ASP A 395 32.00 -19.69 -31.38
CA ASP A 395 30.91 -20.52 -31.87
C ASP A 395 31.50 -21.62 -32.78
N ARG A 396 30.91 -22.82 -32.78
CA ARG A 396 31.36 -23.91 -33.66
C ARG A 396 30.17 -24.73 -34.18
N GLY A 397 29.81 -24.45 -35.45
CA GLY A 397 29.17 -25.38 -36.41
C GLY A 397 27.64 -25.50 -36.30
N GLN A 398 26.86 -25.58 -37.37
CA GLN A 398 27.14 -25.88 -38.78
C GLN A 398 26.01 -25.29 -39.65
N THR A 399 26.38 -24.80 -40.83
CA THR A 399 25.49 -24.56 -41.98
C THR A 399 25.88 -25.51 -43.12
N GLY A 400 24.89 -25.90 -43.92
CA GLY A 400 24.96 -26.81 -45.07
C GLY A 400 23.83 -27.83 -44.94
N ILE A 401 22.87 -28.01 -45.86
CA ILE A 401 22.90 -28.19 -47.32
C ILE A 401 21.44 -27.90 -47.80
N LEU A 402 21.17 -27.00 -48.75
CA LEU A 402 21.12 -27.17 -50.22
C LEU A 402 20.01 -28.12 -50.76
N SER A 403 19.34 -27.64 -51.83
CA SER A 403 18.41 -28.34 -52.75
C SER A 403 16.97 -28.58 -52.29
N GLN A 404 15.94 -28.51 -53.13
CA GLN A 404 15.70 -28.03 -54.49
C GLN A 404 14.18 -28.22 -54.72
N HIS A 405 13.59 -27.40 -55.60
CA HIS A 405 12.42 -27.66 -56.45
C HIS A 405 11.30 -28.62 -55.98
N CYS A 406 10.06 -28.11 -55.97
CA CYS A 406 9.09 -28.48 -57.02
C CYS A 406 7.86 -27.56 -57.04
N CYS A 407 7.45 -27.27 -58.26
CA CYS A 407 6.26 -26.50 -58.64
C CYS A 407 4.98 -27.33 -58.42
N MET A 408 3.86 -26.65 -58.07
CA MET A 408 2.46 -26.71 -58.60
C MET A 408 1.80 -28.08 -58.94
N PRO A 409 0.46 -28.22 -59.17
CA PRO A 409 -0.60 -27.21 -59.25
C PRO A 409 -1.92 -27.54 -58.48
N ALA A 410 -2.81 -26.54 -58.50
CA ALA A 410 -4.28 -26.59 -58.61
C ALA A 410 -5.08 -27.84 -58.17
N LEU A 411 -5.99 -27.65 -57.21
CA LEU A 411 -7.45 -27.63 -57.42
C LEU A 411 -8.14 -27.02 -56.19
#